data_AF-A0A5B0BAZ2-F1
#
_entry.id   AF-A0A5B0BAZ2-F1
#
_cell.length_a   1.000
_cell.length_b   1.000
_cell.length_c   1.000
_cell.angle_alpha   90.00
_cell.angle_beta   90.00
_cell.angle_gamma   90.00
#
_symmetry.space_group_name_H-M   'P 1'
#
loop_
_entity.id
_entity.type
_entity.pdbx_description
1 polymer ?
#
loop_
_entity_poly.entity_id
_entity_poly.type
_entity_poly.pdbx_seq_one_letter_code
_entity_poly.pdbx_strand_id
1 'polypeptide(L)'
;MGQSLSGLSGRGYLSSAAHAGVGERLVARALELLLDAGKAARQVRPDAGADEVMLLGSCLWRNDGGPACPERGRRVLTVVIDGLRAGTDG
;
A
#
# COMPACT_ATOMS: atom_id res chain seq x y z
N MET A 1 13.58 17.77 -47.50
CA MET A 1 14.40 17.70 -46.26
C MET A 1 13.50 18.02 -45.08
N GLY A 2 13.43 17.14 -44.08
CA GLY A 2 12.64 17.32 -42.86
C GLY A 2 12.12 15.99 -42.34
N GLN A 3 13.03 15.15 -41.84
CA GLN A 3 12.78 13.76 -41.50
C GLN A 3 11.99 13.62 -40.19
N SER A 4 11.02 12.71 -40.25
CA SER A 4 10.31 12.08 -39.15
C SER A 4 11.22 11.67 -37.99
N LEU A 5 10.91 12.15 -36.77
CA LEU A 5 11.34 11.55 -35.50
C LEU A 5 10.34 11.92 -34.40
N SER A 6 9.35 11.06 -34.12
CA SER A 6 8.65 11.00 -32.82
C SER A 6 7.87 9.69 -32.71
N GLY A 7 8.59 8.58 -32.70
CA GLY A 7 8.04 7.25 -32.51
C GLY A 7 8.91 6.45 -31.54
N LEU A 8 9.04 6.88 -30.28
CA LEU A 8 9.80 6.12 -29.27
C LEU A 8 9.32 6.28 -27.80
N SER A 9 8.19 6.96 -27.52
CA SER A 9 7.71 7.17 -26.13
C SER A 9 6.81 6.07 -25.54
N GLY A 10 6.49 5.01 -26.29
CA GLY A 10 5.53 3.99 -25.84
C GLY A 10 6.11 2.82 -25.02
N ARG A 11 7.41 2.54 -25.13
CA ARG A 11 8.00 1.27 -24.62
C ARG A 11 8.49 1.34 -23.16
N GLY A 12 8.76 2.54 -22.64
CA GLY A 12 9.21 2.74 -21.25
C GLY A 12 8.10 2.67 -20.19
N TYR A 13 6.89 3.15 -20.52
CA TYR A 13 5.76 3.19 -19.58
C TYR A 13 5.22 1.81 -19.22
N LEU A 14 5.16 0.89 -20.19
CA LEU A 14 4.66 -0.47 -19.98
C LEU A 14 5.58 -1.31 -19.08
N SER A 15 6.90 -1.08 -19.14
CA SER A 15 7.86 -1.81 -18.31
C SER A 15 7.84 -1.32 -16.85
N SER A 16 7.70 -0.01 -16.61
CA SER A 16 7.58 0.54 -15.25
C SER A 16 6.26 0.11 -14.57
N ALA A 17 5.14 0.17 -15.30
CA ALA A 17 3.84 -0.27 -14.79
C ALA A 17 3.79 -1.79 -14.49
N ALA A 18 4.49 -2.61 -15.29
CA ALA A 18 4.58 -4.04 -15.04
C ALA A 18 5.35 -4.35 -13.75
N HIS A 19 6.47 -3.67 -13.48
CA HIS A 19 7.22 -3.83 -12.23
C HIS A 19 6.45 -3.29 -11.02
N ALA A 20 5.74 -2.17 -11.17
CA ALA A 20 4.86 -1.63 -10.14
C ALA A 20 3.75 -2.62 -9.76
N GLY A 21 3.11 -3.25 -10.76
CA GLY A 21 2.07 -4.25 -10.52
C GLY A 21 2.58 -5.57 -9.94
N VAL A 22 3.85 -5.93 -10.15
CA VAL A 22 4.48 -7.09 -9.47
C VAL A 22 4.82 -6.74 -8.03
N GLY A 23 5.36 -5.55 -7.78
CA GLY A 23 5.66 -5.06 -6.43
C GLY A 23 4.41 -4.95 -5.56
N GLU A 24 3.34 -4.36 -6.08
CA GLU A 24 2.06 -4.22 -5.39
C GLU A 24 1.47 -5.58 -4.98
N ARG A 25 1.51 -6.57 -5.89
CA ARG A 25 1.03 -7.93 -5.60
C ARG A 25 1.88 -8.64 -4.54
N LEU A 26 3.20 -8.44 -4.54
CA LEU A 26 4.08 -9.02 -3.51
C LEU A 26 3.83 -8.38 -2.14
N VAL A 27 3.61 -7.07 -2.09
CA VAL A 27 3.24 -6.35 -0.87
C VAL A 27 1.88 -6.83 -0.35
N ALA A 28 0.88 -6.98 -1.23
CA ALA A 28 -0.43 -7.51 -0.86
C ALA A 28 -0.31 -8.91 -0.24
N ARG A 29 0.44 -9.83 -0.87
CA ARG A 29 0.65 -11.19 -0.35
C ARG A 29 1.40 -11.20 0.98
N ALA A 30 2.44 -10.37 1.11
CA ALA A 30 3.16 -10.26 2.38
C ALA A 30 2.25 -9.73 3.49
N LEU A 31 1.39 -8.76 3.18
CA LEU A 31 0.43 -8.20 4.12
C LEU A 31 -0.64 -9.22 4.53
N GLU A 32 -1.17 -10.01 3.59
CA GLU A 32 -2.08 -11.12 3.91
C GLU A 32 -1.45 -12.08 4.92
N LEU A 33 -0.21 -12.51 4.70
CA LEU A 33 0.50 -13.41 5.61
C LEU A 33 0.65 -12.81 7.02
N LEU A 34 0.97 -11.52 7.11
CA LEU A 34 1.08 -10.82 8.40
C LEU A 34 -0.28 -10.72 9.10
N LEU A 35 -1.34 -10.40 8.35
CA LEU A 35 -2.70 -10.33 8.88
C LEU A 35 -3.18 -11.70 9.37
N ASP A 36 -2.96 -12.77 8.61
CA ASP A 36 -3.33 -14.14 9.01
C ASP A 36 -2.59 -14.59 10.26
N ALA A 37 -1.29 -14.32 10.35
CA ALA A 37 -0.52 -14.59 11.58
C ALA A 37 -1.07 -13.80 12.77
N GLY A 38 -1.40 -12.52 12.57
CA GLY A 38 -2.00 -11.67 13.60
C GLY A 38 -3.39 -12.13 14.05
N LYS A 39 -4.24 -12.57 13.12
CA LYS A 39 -5.56 -13.15 13.41
C LYS A 39 -5.43 -14.44 14.21
N ALA A 40 -4.54 -15.35 13.78
CA ALA A 40 -4.26 -16.59 14.49
C ALA A 40 -3.77 -16.36 15.93
N ALA A 41 -3.00 -15.29 16.14
CA ALA A 41 -2.53 -14.86 17.46
C ALA A 41 -3.56 -14.05 18.27
N ARG A 42 -4.76 -13.78 17.72
CA ARG A 42 -5.75 -12.85 18.29
C ARG A 42 -5.18 -11.46 18.58
N GLN A 43 -4.28 -10.97 17.72
CA GLN A 43 -3.70 -9.63 17.77
C GLN A 43 -4.25 -8.70 16.69
N VAL A 44 -5.00 -9.24 15.74
CA VAL A 44 -5.65 -8.51 14.65
C VAL A 44 -7.10 -8.96 14.57
N ARG A 45 -8.02 -8.02 14.32
CA ARG A 45 -9.45 -8.31 14.12
C ARG A 45 -9.65 -9.35 13.00
N PRO A 46 -10.58 -10.30 13.16
CA PRO A 46 -10.76 -11.42 12.23
C PRO A 46 -11.13 -10.96 10.81
N ASP A 47 -11.81 -9.82 10.72
CA ASP A 47 -12.35 -9.24 9.50
C ASP A 47 -11.36 -8.32 8.74
N ALA A 48 -10.10 -8.22 9.18
CA ALA A 48 -9.11 -7.41 8.49
C ALA A 48 -8.66 -8.05 7.15
N GLY A 49 -8.84 -7.34 6.03
CA GLY A 49 -8.35 -7.72 4.71
C GLY A 49 -7.13 -6.89 4.26
N ALA A 50 -6.28 -7.49 3.43
CA ALA A 50 -5.07 -6.84 2.94
C ALA A 50 -5.36 -5.71 1.95
N ASP A 51 -6.41 -5.83 1.15
CA ASP A 51 -6.82 -4.82 0.17
C ASP A 51 -7.26 -3.53 0.88
N GLU A 52 -8.11 -3.64 1.91
CA GLU A 52 -8.57 -2.49 2.70
C GLU A 52 -7.42 -1.77 3.40
N VAL A 53 -6.45 -2.53 3.93
CA VAL A 53 -5.26 -1.97 4.59
C VAL A 53 -4.34 -1.28 3.58
N MET A 54 -4.14 -1.87 2.40
CA MET A 54 -3.38 -1.23 1.32
C MET A 54 -4.05 0.04 0.81
N LEU A 55 -5.38 0.04 0.68
CA LEU A 55 -6.15 1.21 0.29
C LEU A 55 -6.00 2.34 1.32
N LEU A 56 -6.14 2.02 2.61
CA LEU A 56 -5.92 2.95 3.72
C LEU A 56 -4.50 3.54 3.67
N GLY A 57 -3.47 2.70 3.49
CA GLY A 57 -2.09 3.15 3.33
C GLY A 57 -1.89 4.07 2.13
N SER A 58 -2.50 3.74 0.99
CA SER A 58 -2.43 4.56 -0.23
C SER A 58 -3.07 5.93 -0.04
N CYS A 59 -4.22 6.01 0.65
CA CYS A 59 -4.89 7.25 1.00
C CYS A 59 -4.04 8.12 1.95
N LEU A 60 -3.37 7.47 2.90
CA LEU A 60 -2.42 8.07 3.83
C LEU A 60 -1.30 8.82 3.08
N TRP A 61 -0.62 8.11 2.18
CA TRP A 61 0.49 8.67 1.39
C TRP A 61 0.05 9.75 0.41
N ARG A 62 -1.16 9.65 -0.16
CA ARG A 62 -1.70 10.66 -1.08
C ARG A 62 -2.07 11.97 -0.36
N ASN A 63 -2.46 11.88 0.90
CA ASN A 63 -2.90 13.04 1.70
C ASN A 63 -1.73 13.79 2.37
N ASP A 64 -0.48 13.38 2.13
CA ASP A 64 0.73 14.13 2.49
C ASP A 64 1.13 15.07 1.33
N GLY A 65 0.27 16.05 1.05
CA GLY A 65 0.44 17.06 -0.01
C GLY A 65 1.53 18.12 0.23
N GLY A 66 2.64 17.75 0.87
CA GLY A 66 3.76 18.64 1.21
C GLY A 66 4.95 17.84 1.77
N PRO A 67 6.11 18.46 2.07
CA PRO A 67 7.26 17.75 2.63
C PRO A 67 6.78 17.00 3.87
N ALA A 68 6.70 15.68 3.74
CA ALA A 68 6.04 14.82 4.70
C ALA A 68 6.58 15.16 6.09
N CYS A 69 5.73 15.62 6.99
CA CYS A 69 6.12 15.65 8.39
C CYS A 69 6.14 14.17 8.81
N PRO A 70 7.32 13.53 8.97
CA PRO A 70 7.39 12.10 9.24
C PRO A 70 6.57 11.72 10.48
N GLU A 71 6.40 12.66 11.42
CA GLU A 71 5.57 12.47 12.60
C GLU A 71 4.06 12.43 12.33
N ARG A 72 3.56 13.13 11.29
CA ARG A 72 2.16 13.00 10.89
C ARG A 72 1.89 11.61 10.31
N GLY A 73 2.76 11.14 9.42
CA GLY A 73 2.67 9.80 8.84
C GLY A 73 2.69 8.70 9.91
N ARG A 74 3.61 8.82 10.88
CA ARG A 74 3.68 7.90 12.04
C ARG A 74 2.39 7.90 12.86
N ARG A 75 1.85 9.08 13.22
CA ARG A 75 0.61 9.17 14.01
C ARG A 75 -0.57 8.52 13.31
N VAL A 76 -0.75 8.77 12.01
CA VAL A 76 -1.88 8.21 11.27
C VAL A 76 -1.69 6.70 11.05
N LEU A 77 -0.46 6.23 10.82
CA LEU A 77 -0.18 4.79 10.80
C LEU A 77 -0.51 4.12 12.14
N THR A 78 -0.17 4.75 13.28
CA THR A 78 -0.54 4.24 14.60
C THR A 78 -2.06 4.07 14.73
N VAL A 79 -2.86 5.03 14.27
CA VAL A 79 -4.33 4.92 14.28
C VAL A 79 -4.81 3.73 13.46
N VAL A 80 -4.21 3.47 12.29
CA VAL A 80 -4.53 2.29 11.47
C VAL A 80 -4.20 1.00 12.22
N ILE A 81 -3.02 0.92 12.84
CA ILE A 81 -2.60 -0.25 13.62
C ILE A 81 -3.51 -0.48 14.83
N ASP A 82 -3.90 0.58 15.55
CA ASP A 82 -4.82 0.47 16.68
C ASP A 82 -6.21 0.00 16.23
N GLY A 83 -6.72 0.49 15.09
CA GLY A 83 -7.97 0.03 14.51
C GLY A 83 -7.93 -1.43 14.04
N LEU A 84 -6.77 -1.93 13.62
CA LEU A 84 -6.58 -3.36 13.30
C LEU A 84 -6.57 -4.24 14.55
N ARG A 85 -6.16 -3.71 15.70
CA ARG A 85 -6.17 -4.39 16.99
C ARG A 85 -7.52 -4.34 17.70
N ALA A 86 -8.36 -3.36 17.39
CA ALA A 86 -9.68 -3.25 18.01
C ALA A 86 -10.53 -4.52 17.77
N GLY A 87 -11.13 -5.07 18.83
CA GLY A 87 -11.96 -6.28 18.75
C GLY A 87 -11.19 -7.60 18.90
N THR A 88 -9.90 -7.55 19.29
CA THR A 88 -9.15 -8.71 19.80
C THR A 88 -9.56 -9.15 21.20
N ASP A 89 -10.31 -8.30 21.88
CA ASP A 89 -10.79 -8.47 23.25
C ASP A 89 -12.04 -9.35 23.20
N GLY A 90 -11.82 -10.66 23.10
CA GLY A 90 -12.80 -11.70 23.41
C GLY A 90 -12.60 -12.24 24.81
#